data_AF-A0A531MGP1-F1
#
_entry.id   AF-A0A531MGP1-F1
#
_cell.length_a   1.000
_cell.length_b   1.000
_cell.length_c   1.000
_cell.angle_alpha   90.00
_cell.angle_beta   90.00
_cell.angle_gamma   90.00
#
_symmetry.space_group_name_H-M   'P 1'
#
loop_
_entity.id
_entity.type
_entity.pdbx_description
1 polymer ?
#
loop_
_entity_poly.entity_id
_entity_poly.type
_entity_poly.pdbx_seq_one_letter_code
_entity_poly.pdbx_strand_id
1 'polypeptide(L)'
;MIVLDTNVISETSKPKPDENVVGWFRRQDLLALHLCGPVVMELFFGAERVLNRTGSERYVRQLDQLISQQFDGRVVDFSGSIPALAGKLRA
;
A
#
# COMPACT_ATOMS: atom_id res chain seq x y z
N MET A 1 -3.18 11.00 -11.39
CA MET A 1 -3.40 10.41 -10.05
C MET A 1 -3.79 8.95 -10.24
N ILE A 2 -3.05 8.02 -9.64
CA ILE A 2 -3.32 6.57 -9.67
C ILE A 2 -3.31 6.09 -8.22
N VAL A 3 -4.39 5.44 -7.78
CA VAL A 3 -4.44 4.80 -6.45
C VAL A 3 -4.01 3.35 -6.61
N LEU A 4 -2.97 2.95 -5.90
CA LEU A 4 -2.46 1.58 -5.93
C LEU A 4 -3.27 0.71 -4.99
N ASP A 5 -3.60 -0.49 -5.45
CA ASP A 5 -4.14 -1.57 -4.62
C ASP A 5 -3.00 -2.36 -3.95
N THR A 6 -3.33 -3.10 -2.90
CA THR A 6 -2.38 -3.84 -2.06
C THR A 6 -1.56 -4.86 -2.85
N ASN A 7 -2.17 -5.53 -3.82
CA ASN A 7 -1.48 -6.52 -4.66
C ASN A 7 -0.34 -5.90 -5.49
N VAL A 8 -0.54 -4.69 -6.04
CA VAL A 8 0.44 -4.00 -6.89
C VAL A 8 1.61 -3.50 -6.04
N ILE A 9 1.34 -2.83 -4.92
CA ILE A 9 2.39 -2.30 -4.06
C ILE A 9 3.13 -3.42 -3.29
N SER A 10 2.46 -4.51 -2.93
CA SER A 10 3.13 -5.65 -2.29
C SER A 10 4.04 -6.43 -3.25
N GLU A 11 3.80 -6.35 -4.56
CA GLU A 11 4.66 -6.97 -5.58
C GLU A 11 6.10 -6.45 -5.51
N THR A 12 6.30 -5.15 -5.25
CA THR A 12 7.63 -4.53 -5.18
C THR A 12 8.50 -5.06 -4.04
N SER A 13 7.88 -5.72 -3.06
CA SER A 13 8.55 -6.28 -1.88
C SER A 13 8.86 -7.78 -2.02
N LYS A 14 8.44 -8.43 -3.11
CA LYS A 14 8.69 -9.86 -3.34
C LYS A 14 10.14 -10.10 -3.79
N PRO A 15 10.76 -11.24 -3.41
CA PRO A 15 12.10 -11.61 -3.90
C PRO A 15 12.20 -11.75 -5.42
N LYS A 16 11.09 -12.12 -6.07
CA LYS A 16 10.96 -12.25 -7.53
C LYS A 16 9.64 -11.59 -7.94
N PRO A 17 9.63 -10.27 -8.20
CA PRO A 17 8.43 -9.55 -8.61
C PRO A 17 8.07 -9.86 -10.07
N ASP A 18 6.80 -9.74 -10.43
CA ASP A 18 6.35 -9.80 -11.82
C ASP A 18 6.97 -8.67 -12.67
N GLU A 19 7.63 -9.03 -13.78
CA GLU A 19 8.33 -8.08 -14.64
C GLU A 19 7.40 -7.04 -15.28
N ASN A 20 6.14 -7.38 -15.53
CA ASN A 20 5.15 -6.46 -16.09
C ASN A 20 4.78 -5.39 -15.06
N VAL A 21 4.64 -5.77 -13.79
CA VAL A 21 4.34 -4.83 -12.69
C VAL A 21 5.52 -3.89 -12.48
N VAL A 22 6.75 -4.42 -12.44
CA VAL A 22 7.97 -3.61 -12.33
C VAL A 22 8.12 -2.66 -13.53
N GLY A 23 7.92 -3.18 -14.74
CA GLY A 23 7.97 -2.40 -15.96
C GLY A 23 6.93 -1.28 -15.98
N TRP A 24 5.72 -1.55 -15.48
CA TRP A 24 4.67 -0.55 -15.32
C TRP A 24 5.07 0.53 -14.31
N PHE A 25 5.57 0.17 -13.12
CA PHE A 25 6.02 1.12 -12.09
C PHE A 25 7.08 2.08 -12.63
N ARG A 26 8.07 1.58 -13.38
CA ARG A 26 9.16 2.39 -13.96
C ARG A 26 8.68 3.48 -14.93
N ARG A 27 7.47 3.37 -15.48
CA ARG A 27 6.88 4.35 -16.40
C ARG A 27 6.00 5.38 -15.70
N GLN A 28 5.71 5.19 -14.42
CA GLN A 28 4.84 6.10 -13.67
C GLN A 28 5.66 7.26 -13.11
N ASP A 29 5.05 8.44 -13.07
CA ASP A 29 5.51 9.51 -12.19
C ASP A 29 5.21 9.11 -10.74
N LEU A 30 6.25 9.00 -9.92
CA LEU A 30 6.13 8.63 -8.52
C LEU A 30 5.17 9.54 -7.78
N LEU A 31 5.15 10.85 -8.07
CA LEU A 31 4.28 11.82 -7.39
C LEU A 31 2.80 11.66 -7.78
N ALA A 32 2.51 10.98 -8.88
CA ALA A 32 1.15 10.69 -9.31
C ALA A 32 0.55 9.45 -8.62
N LEU A 33 1.36 8.62 -7.95
CA LEU A 33 0.92 7.41 -7.25
C LEU A 33 0.40 7.73 -5.85
N HIS A 34 -0.66 7.06 -5.42
CA HIS A 34 -1.32 7.29 -4.14
C HIS A 34 -1.70 5.96 -3.48
N LEU A 35 -1.84 5.95 -2.17
CA LEU A 35 -2.43 4.85 -1.40
C LEU A 35 -3.74 5.32 -0.77
N CYS A 36 -4.50 4.40 -0.18
CA CYS A 36 -5.68 4.75 0.62
C CYS A 36 -5.67 3.99 1.96
N GLY A 37 -6.48 4.47 2.91
CA GLY A 37 -6.57 3.88 4.25
C GLY A 37 -6.69 2.35 4.28
N PRO A 38 -7.60 1.71 3.52
CA PRO A 38 -7.70 0.25 3.46
C PRO A 38 -6.42 -0.44 2.99
N VAL A 39 -5.74 0.09 1.97
CA VAL A 39 -4.49 -0.49 1.46
C VAL A 39 -3.36 -0.38 2.50
N VAL A 40 -3.26 0.76 3.20
CA VAL A 40 -2.31 0.90 4.31
C VAL A 40 -2.61 -0.10 5.42
N MET A 41 -3.88 -0.27 5.79
CA MET A 41 -4.31 -1.26 6.79
C MET A 41 -3.92 -2.69 6.39
N GLU A 42 -4.15 -3.09 5.14
CA GLU A 42 -3.80 -4.42 4.64
C GLU A 42 -2.28 -4.65 4.62
N LEU A 43 -1.49 -3.64 4.26
CA LEU A 43 -0.03 -3.71 4.28
C LEU A 43 0.52 -3.93 5.70
N PHE A 44 0.06 -3.14 6.67
CA PHE A 44 0.48 -3.31 8.06
C PHE A 44 0.01 -4.64 8.65
N PHE A 45 -1.21 -5.08 8.34
CA PHE A 45 -1.68 -6.41 8.71
C PHE A 45 -0.74 -7.52 8.20
N GLY A 46 -0.28 -7.42 6.95
CA GLY A 46 0.72 -8.33 6.38
C GLY A 46 2.05 -8.30 7.14
N ALA A 47 2.57 -7.12 7.46
CA ALA A 47 3.82 -6.98 8.21
C ALA A 47 3.72 -7.49 9.65
N GLU A 48 2.64 -7.17 10.36
CA GLU A 48 2.35 -7.66 11.71
C GLU A 48 2.28 -9.19 11.78
N ARG A 49 1.72 -9.84 10.74
CA ARG A 49 1.72 -11.31 10.66
C ARG A 49 3.14 -11.88 10.55
N VAL A 50 4.04 -11.21 9.84
CA VAL A 50 5.44 -11.65 9.75
C VAL A 50 6.16 -11.42 11.07
N LEU A 51 5.95 -10.27 11.71
CA LEU A 51 6.46 -9.96 13.05
C LEU A 51 6.02 -11.04 14.05
N ASN A 52 4.72 -11.31 14.17
CA ASN A 52 4.18 -12.30 15.09
C ASN A 52 4.70 -13.73 14.84
N ARG A 53 5.01 -14.07 13.58
CA ARG A 53 5.55 -15.39 13.22
C ARG A 53 7.05 -15.53 13.45
N THR A 54 7.82 -14.45 13.26
CA THR A 54 9.30 -14.52 13.16
C THR A 54 10.03 -13.72 14.23
N GLY A 55 9.33 -12.85 14.97
CA GLY A 55 9.91 -11.86 15.86
C GLY A 55 10.62 -10.69 15.14
N SER A 56 10.57 -10.63 13.80
CA SER A 56 11.28 -9.61 13.03
C SER A 56 10.41 -8.39 12.73
N GLU A 57 10.79 -7.24 13.29
CA GLU A 57 10.14 -5.94 13.03
C GLU A 57 10.52 -5.31 11.68
N ARG A 58 11.40 -5.96 10.90
CA ARG A 58 11.97 -5.40 9.68
C ARG A 58 10.89 -4.90 8.71
N TYR A 59 9.84 -5.69 8.50
CA TYR A 59 8.79 -5.34 7.54
C TYR A 59 7.93 -4.17 8.02
N VAL A 60 7.61 -4.11 9.32
CA VAL A 60 6.87 -3.00 9.91
C VAL A 60 7.63 -1.70 9.72
N ARG A 61 8.92 -1.67 10.09
CA ARG A 61 9.78 -0.49 9.94
C ARG A 61 9.95 -0.05 8.49
N GLN A 62 10.04 -1.00 7.56
CA GLN A 62 10.13 -0.69 6.13
C GLN A 62 8.84 -0.06 5.60
N LEU A 63 7.68 -0.55 6.04
CA LEU A 63 6.39 0.06 5.68
C LEU A 63 6.24 1.45 6.30
N ASP A 64 6.60 1.64 7.57
CA ASP A 64 6.58 2.97 8.19
C ASP A 64 7.39 3.99 7.39
N GLN A 65 8.60 3.61 6.95
CA GLN A 65 9.44 4.46 6.09
C GLN A 65 8.80 4.70 4.71
N LEU A 66 8.24 3.67 4.09
CA LEU A 66 7.56 3.79 2.79
C LEU A 66 6.41 4.81 2.88
N ILE A 67 5.57 4.70 3.91
CA ILE A 67 4.41 5.59 4.09
C ILE A 67 4.87 7.01 4.44
N SER A 68 5.72 7.17 5.45
CA SER A 68 6.11 8.50 5.95
C SER A 68 7.08 9.28 5.06
N GLN A 69 7.82 8.61 4.18
CA GLN A 69 8.82 9.29 3.32
C GLN A 69 8.40 9.30 1.86
N GLN A 70 7.89 8.17 1.35
CA GLN A 70 7.54 8.09 -0.06
C GLN A 70 6.11 8.51 -0.31
N PHE A 71 5.14 8.11 0.52
CA PHE A 71 3.71 8.42 0.33
C PHE A 71 3.19 9.55 1.23
N ASP A 72 4.06 10.37 1.81
CA ASP A 72 3.65 11.51 2.62
C ASP A 72 2.74 12.46 1.83
N GLY A 73 1.64 12.87 2.45
CA GLY A 73 0.58 13.66 1.79
C GLY A 73 -0.15 12.96 0.64
N ARG A 74 0.11 11.67 0.37
CA ARG A 74 -0.45 10.90 -0.76
C ARG A 74 -1.17 9.62 -0.33
N VAL A 75 -1.53 9.54 0.95
CA VAL A 75 -2.48 8.57 1.47
C VAL A 75 -3.86 9.23 1.52
N VAL A 76 -4.79 8.70 0.75
CA VAL A 76 -6.19 9.15 0.76
C VAL A 76 -6.88 8.61 2.01
N ASP A 77 -7.39 9.53 2.84
CA ASP A 77 -8.12 9.19 4.05
C ASP A 77 -9.41 8.43 3.74
N PHE A 78 -9.66 7.36 4.49
CA PHE A 78 -10.92 6.63 4.46
C PHE A 78 -11.83 7.11 5.58
N SER A 79 -12.36 8.32 5.43
CA SER A 79 -13.14 9.01 6.46
C SER A 79 -14.30 9.81 5.83
N GLY A 80 -15.13 10.43 6.67
CA GLY A 80 -16.25 11.27 6.22
C GLY A 80 -17.31 10.47 5.44
N SER A 81 -17.60 10.90 4.20
CA SER A 81 -18.61 10.26 3.34
C SER A 81 -18.10 9.01 2.60
N ILE A 82 -16.78 8.79 2.57
CA ILE A 82 -16.15 7.71 1.80
C ILE A 82 -16.63 6.32 2.26
N PRO A 83 -16.68 5.98 3.57
CA PRO A 83 -17.17 4.67 4.00
C PRO A 83 -18.61 4.38 3.58
N ALA A 84 -19.50 5.38 3.65
CA ALA A 84 -20.90 5.24 3.24
C ALA A 84 -21.03 5.05 1.71
N LEU A 85 -20.23 5.77 0.92
CA LEU A 85 -20.19 5.59 -0.53
C LEU A 85 -19.65 4.21 -0.92
N ALA A 86 -18.58 3.76 -0.27
CA ALA A 86 -18.01 2.43 -0.49
C ALA A 86 -19.04 1.33 -0.20
N GLY A 87 -19.81 1.46 0.89
CA GLY A 87 -20.92 0.55 1.21
C GLY A 87 -21.99 0.51 0.12
N LYS A 88 -22.37 1.68 -0.44
CA LYS A 88 -23.34 1.77 -1.55
C LYS A 88 -22.83 1.13 -2.84
N LEU A 89 -21.54 1.25 -3.15
CA LEU A 89 -20.92 0.64 -4.32
C LEU A 89 -20.74 -0.89 -4.18
N ARG A 90 -20.67 -1.38 -2.94
CA ARG A 90 -20.44 -2.81 -2.67
C ARG A 90 -21.72 -3.66 -2.73
N ALA A 91 -22.87 -3.05 -2.46
CA ALA A 91 -24.19 -3.69 -2.53
C ALA A 91 -24.56 -4.02 -3.98
#